data_AF-A0A520QFT7-F1
#
_entry.id   AF-A0A520QFT7-F1
#
_cell.length_a   1.000
_cell.length_b   1.000
_cell.length_c   1.000
_cell.angle_alpha   90.00
_cell.angle_beta   90.00
_cell.angle_gamma   90.00
#
_symmetry.space_group_name_H-M   'P 1'
#
loop_
_entity.id
_entity.type
_entity.pdbx_description
1 polymer ?
#
loop_
_entity_poly.entity_id
_entity_poly.type
_entity_poly.pdbx_seq_one_letter_code
_entity_poly.pdbx_strand_id
1 'polypeptide(L)'
;MSAEGNVGRLAQRAAIGALLASAYGLALGAREGGAALLAHAVGVPAALLAVTLLGLPALYILLSLFDAPLSARDAFGAAVRGLASAGLALAGFAPLCALYVVTSASDDAAAIAGTLGLIVGGALGLRQLVSTLRAALHRADSATRFVAALSQLGFSLFATLLAWRVWSALLPLVGGA
;
A
#
# COMPACT_ATOMS: atom_id res chain seq x y z
N MET A 1 -9.92 -25.99 -12.81
CA MET A 1 -10.07 -24.52 -12.77
C MET A 1 -8.74 -23.91 -13.21
N SER A 2 -8.65 -23.36 -14.41
CA SER A 2 -7.37 -23.05 -15.09
C SER A 2 -6.57 -21.96 -14.39
N ALA A 3 -5.24 -22.10 -14.35
CA ALA A 3 -4.31 -21.18 -13.66
C ALA A 3 -4.43 -19.72 -14.15
N GLU A 4 -4.77 -19.53 -15.43
CA GLU A 4 -4.98 -18.21 -16.06
C GLU A 4 -6.16 -17.43 -15.46
N GLY A 5 -7.27 -18.13 -15.16
CA GLY A 5 -8.44 -17.51 -14.53
C GLY A 5 -8.17 -16.98 -13.12
N ASN A 6 -7.13 -17.49 -12.44
CA ASN A 6 -6.75 -17.02 -11.11
C ASN A 6 -5.88 -15.75 -11.16
N VAL A 7 -4.97 -15.66 -12.13
CA VAL A 7 -4.11 -14.49 -12.33
C VAL A 7 -4.94 -13.26 -12.73
N GLY A 8 -5.90 -13.43 -13.66
CA GLY A 8 -6.80 -12.35 -14.08
C GLY A 8 -7.58 -11.73 -12.90
N ARG A 9 -8.08 -12.55 -11.98
CA ARG A 9 -8.79 -12.06 -10.77
C ARG A 9 -7.88 -11.30 -9.82
N LEU A 10 -6.62 -11.71 -9.68
CA LEU A 10 -5.65 -11.01 -8.82
C LEU A 10 -5.26 -9.66 -9.44
N ALA A 11 -5.01 -9.62 -10.75
CA ALA A 11 -4.75 -8.38 -11.47
C ALA A 11 -5.94 -7.42 -11.38
N GLN A 12 -7.17 -7.91 -11.58
CA GLN A 12 -8.38 -7.10 -11.44
C GLN A 12 -8.52 -6.53 -10.02
N ARG A 13 -8.28 -7.33 -8.98
CA ARG A 13 -8.32 -6.86 -7.59
C ARG A 13 -7.25 -5.81 -7.29
N ALA A 14 -6.03 -6.00 -7.82
CA ALA A 14 -4.97 -5.01 -7.68
C ALA A 14 -5.34 -3.69 -8.37
N ALA A 15 -5.90 -3.75 -9.58
CA ALA A 15 -6.38 -2.58 -10.31
C ALA A 15 -7.50 -1.86 -9.56
N ILE A 16 -8.47 -2.58 -9.01
CA ILE A 16 -9.53 -1.99 -8.18
C ILE A 16 -8.94 -1.33 -6.93
N GLY A 17 -8.00 -1.98 -6.25
CA GLY A 17 -7.32 -1.40 -5.09
C GLY A 17 -6.58 -0.09 -5.43
N ALA A 18 -5.87 -0.07 -6.56
CA ALA A 18 -5.18 1.12 -7.06
C ALA A 18 -6.17 2.24 -7.44
N LEU A 19 -7.25 1.93 -8.16
CA LEU A 19 -8.29 2.90 -8.52
C LEU A 19 -8.97 3.50 -7.28
N LEU A 20 -9.25 2.69 -6.26
CA LEU A 20 -9.82 3.17 -5.00
C LEU A 20 -8.83 4.07 -4.25
N ALA A 21 -7.55 3.74 -4.26
CA ALA A 21 -6.50 4.60 -3.71
C ALA A 21 -6.37 5.93 -4.51
N SER A 22 -6.55 5.90 -5.83
CA SER A 22 -6.59 7.12 -6.67
C SER A 22 -7.72 8.06 -6.28
N ALA A 23 -8.89 7.54 -5.87
CA ALA A 23 -10.01 8.37 -5.41
C ALA A 23 -9.62 9.22 -4.19
N TYR A 24 -8.79 8.68 -3.30
CA TYR A 24 -8.22 9.45 -2.18
C TYR A 24 -7.21 10.50 -2.67
N GLY A 25 -6.37 10.16 -3.67
CA GLY A 25 -5.48 11.12 -4.31
C GLY A 25 -6.24 12.29 -4.95
N LEU A 26 -7.36 12.03 -5.63
CA LEU A 26 -8.23 13.11 -6.13
C LEU A 26 -8.77 13.99 -5.01
N ALA A 27 -9.14 13.40 -3.87
CA ALA A 27 -9.60 14.15 -2.70
C ALA A 27 -8.49 15.06 -2.12
N LEU A 28 -7.24 14.61 -2.11
CA LEU A 28 -6.09 15.42 -1.70
C LEU A 28 -5.87 16.61 -2.65
N GLY A 29 -5.88 16.36 -3.96
CA GLY A 29 -5.66 17.41 -4.96
C GLY A 29 -6.83 18.36 -5.17
N ALA A 30 -7.98 18.14 -4.51
CA ALA A 30 -9.20 18.92 -4.74
C ALA A 30 -9.05 20.40 -4.38
N ARG A 31 -8.21 20.75 -3.41
CA ARG A 31 -7.92 22.15 -3.01
C ARG A 31 -7.09 22.89 -4.05
N GLU A 32 -6.08 22.22 -4.60
CA GLU A 32 -5.13 22.80 -5.56
C GLU A 32 -5.70 22.83 -6.98
N GLY A 33 -6.53 21.83 -7.32
CA GLY A 33 -7.17 21.69 -8.63
C GLY A 33 -6.19 21.35 -9.77
N GLY A 34 -6.66 21.46 -11.01
CA GLY A 34 -5.83 21.38 -12.22
C GLY A 34 -4.94 20.13 -12.31
N ALA A 35 -3.64 20.34 -12.57
CA ALA A 35 -2.66 19.26 -12.71
C ALA A 35 -2.37 18.53 -11.38
N ALA A 36 -2.54 19.21 -10.24
CA ALA A 36 -2.28 18.63 -8.93
C ALA A 36 -3.27 17.49 -8.62
N LEU A 37 -4.52 17.59 -9.07
CA LEU A 37 -5.50 16.48 -8.99
C LEU A 37 -4.94 15.18 -9.58
N LEU A 38 -4.37 15.26 -10.79
CA LEU A 38 -3.81 14.09 -11.47
C LEU A 38 -2.54 13.61 -10.79
N ALA A 39 -1.67 14.53 -10.35
CA ALA A 39 -0.45 14.20 -9.62
C ALA A 39 -0.76 13.39 -8.35
N HIS A 40 -1.71 13.84 -7.53
CA HIS A 40 -2.12 13.12 -6.33
C HIS A 40 -2.86 11.81 -6.64
N ALA A 41 -3.75 11.80 -7.65
CA ALA A 41 -4.50 10.60 -8.06
C ALA A 41 -3.59 9.45 -8.51
N VAL A 42 -2.46 9.77 -9.14
CA VAL A 42 -1.45 8.78 -9.55
C VAL A 42 -0.43 8.53 -8.44
N GLY A 43 -0.01 9.56 -7.71
CA GLY A 43 1.02 9.48 -6.67
C GLY A 43 0.62 8.57 -5.50
N VAL A 44 -0.64 8.62 -5.06
CA VAL A 44 -1.14 7.79 -3.96
C VAL A 44 -1.04 6.29 -4.25
N PRO A 45 -1.64 5.74 -5.33
CA PRO A 45 -1.49 4.33 -5.66
C PRO A 45 -0.07 3.96 -6.10
N ALA A 46 0.71 4.89 -6.67
CA ALA A 46 2.08 4.61 -7.11
C ALA A 46 2.97 4.12 -5.96
N ALA A 47 2.85 4.70 -4.76
CA ALA A 47 3.59 4.23 -3.59
C ALA A 47 3.21 2.79 -3.19
N LEU A 48 1.92 2.46 -3.21
CA LEU A 48 1.43 1.12 -2.87
C LEU A 48 1.89 0.09 -3.90
N LEU A 49 1.87 0.46 -5.18
CA LEU A 49 2.38 -0.37 -6.27
C LEU A 49 3.90 -0.53 -6.18
N ALA A 50 4.65 0.54 -5.89
CA ALA A 50 6.10 0.47 -5.72
C ALA A 50 6.50 -0.49 -4.59
N VAL A 51 5.83 -0.41 -3.44
CA VAL A 51 6.04 -1.36 -2.33
C VAL A 51 5.71 -2.79 -2.76
N THR A 52 4.63 -2.98 -3.51
CA THR A 52 4.23 -4.31 -3.99
C THR A 52 5.21 -4.87 -5.02
N LEU A 53 5.69 -4.06 -5.96
CA LEU A 53 6.55 -4.49 -7.07
C LEU A 53 8.01 -4.65 -6.65
N LEU A 54 8.50 -3.82 -5.74
CA LEU A 54 9.90 -3.84 -5.30
C LEU A 54 10.08 -4.59 -3.98
N GLY A 55 9.18 -4.37 -3.03
CA GLY A 55 9.29 -4.96 -1.70
C GLY A 55 8.88 -6.43 -1.65
N LEU A 56 7.85 -6.84 -2.39
CA LEU A 56 7.40 -8.24 -2.36
C LEU A 56 8.47 -9.21 -2.88
N PRO A 57 9.14 -8.97 -4.04
CA PRO A 57 10.20 -9.87 -4.49
C PRO A 57 11.36 -9.94 -3.49
N ALA A 58 11.75 -8.82 -2.90
CA ALA A 58 12.82 -8.79 -1.89
C ALA A 58 12.46 -9.64 -0.66
N LEU A 59 11.24 -9.50 -0.15
CA LEU A 59 10.74 -10.32 0.97
C LEU A 59 10.65 -11.80 0.58
N TYR A 60 10.15 -12.11 -0.62
CA TYR A 60 10.05 -13.48 -1.11
C TYR A 60 11.43 -14.15 -1.20
N ILE A 61 12.42 -13.48 -1.82
CA ILE A 61 13.79 -13.99 -1.94
C ILE A 61 14.39 -14.24 -0.56
N LEU A 62 14.22 -13.30 0.38
CA LEU A 62 14.73 -13.45 1.75
C LEU A 62 14.10 -14.66 2.44
N LEU A 63 12.78 -14.83 2.34
CA LEU A 63 12.08 -15.98 2.93
C LEU A 63 12.47 -17.31 2.26
N SER A 64 12.66 -17.32 0.94
CA SER A 64 13.13 -18.50 0.20
C SER A 64 14.56 -18.90 0.56
N LEU A 65 15.44 -17.93 0.89
CA LEU A 65 16.81 -18.21 1.32
C LEU A 65 16.87 -18.99 2.64
N PHE A 66 15.83 -18.86 3.47
CA PHE A 66 15.69 -19.58 4.73
C PHE A 66 14.69 -20.75 4.63
N ASP A 67 14.46 -21.27 3.42
CA ASP A 67 13.59 -22.42 3.13
C ASP A 67 12.16 -22.27 3.71
N ALA A 68 11.64 -21.05 3.78
CA ALA A 68 10.29 -20.82 4.26
C ALA A 68 9.26 -21.42 3.29
N PRO A 69 8.23 -22.13 3.80
CA PRO A 69 7.22 -22.80 2.98
C PRO A 69 6.19 -21.79 2.44
N LEU A 70 6.64 -20.86 1.60
CA LEU A 70 5.82 -19.81 1.01
C LEU A 70 5.86 -19.92 -0.52
N SER A 71 4.71 -20.15 -1.14
CA SER A 71 4.63 -20.11 -2.60
C SER A 71 4.61 -18.66 -3.10
N ALA A 72 5.21 -18.40 -4.26
CA ALA A 72 5.16 -17.09 -4.90
C ALA A 72 3.71 -16.60 -5.14
N ARG A 73 2.77 -17.54 -5.38
CA ARG A 73 1.35 -17.24 -5.56
C ARG A 73 0.70 -16.74 -4.28
N ASP A 74 1.04 -17.32 -3.13
CA ASP A 74 0.50 -16.90 -1.83
C ASP A 74 1.06 -15.55 -1.42
N ALA A 75 2.35 -15.32 -1.68
CA ALA A 75 3.00 -14.03 -1.47
C ALA A 75 2.33 -12.92 -2.31
N PHE A 76 2.15 -13.16 -3.60
CA PHE A 76 1.46 -12.22 -4.49
C PHE A 76 0.00 -12.01 -4.09
N GLY A 77 -0.72 -13.08 -3.76
CA GLY A 77 -2.09 -12.99 -3.25
C GLY A 77 -2.19 -12.17 -1.96
N ALA A 78 -1.22 -12.28 -1.06
CA ALA A 78 -1.16 -11.47 0.17
C ALA A 78 -0.93 -9.98 -0.15
N ALA A 79 -0.04 -9.68 -1.10
CA ALA A 79 0.21 -8.30 -1.52
C ALA A 79 -1.01 -7.67 -2.18
N VAL A 80 -1.69 -8.38 -3.09
CA VAL A 80 -2.93 -7.91 -3.73
C VAL A 80 -4.03 -7.65 -2.70
N ARG A 81 -4.17 -8.51 -1.67
CA ARG A 81 -5.11 -8.28 -0.57
C ARG A 81 -4.73 -7.06 0.28
N GLY A 82 -3.44 -6.85 0.54
CA GLY A 82 -2.93 -5.66 1.21
C GLY A 82 -3.23 -4.38 0.43
N LEU A 83 -2.93 -4.37 -0.87
CA LEU A 83 -3.22 -3.27 -1.78
C LEU A 83 -4.72 -2.95 -1.84
N ALA A 84 -5.56 -3.98 -1.99
CA ALA A 84 -7.01 -3.80 -1.99
C ALA A 84 -7.53 -3.26 -0.65
N SER A 85 -7.00 -3.74 0.48
CA SER A 85 -7.36 -3.25 1.81
C SER A 85 -6.94 -1.80 2.03
N ALA A 86 -5.75 -1.40 1.58
CA ALA A 86 -5.31 -0.01 1.61
C ALA A 86 -6.20 0.87 0.74
N GLY A 87 -6.45 0.46 -0.51
CA GLY A 87 -7.32 1.19 -1.43
C GLY A 87 -8.73 1.38 -0.89
N LEU A 88 -9.34 0.34 -0.32
CA LEU A 88 -10.66 0.42 0.31
C LEU A 88 -10.68 1.38 1.51
N ALA A 89 -9.66 1.31 2.38
CA ALA A 89 -9.55 2.23 3.51
C ALA A 89 -9.42 3.68 3.03
N LEU A 90 -8.52 3.93 2.08
CA LEU A 90 -8.29 5.25 1.49
C LEU A 90 -9.55 5.79 0.80
N ALA A 91 -10.24 4.97 -0.01
CA ALA A 91 -11.49 5.37 -0.63
C ALA A 91 -12.57 5.71 0.41
N GLY A 92 -12.64 4.98 1.53
CA GLY A 92 -13.53 5.30 2.64
C GLY A 92 -13.21 6.65 3.30
N PHE A 93 -11.94 7.01 3.39
CA PHE A 93 -11.50 8.32 3.90
C PHE A 93 -11.58 9.45 2.88
N ALA A 94 -11.73 9.15 1.58
CA ALA A 94 -11.68 10.16 0.52
C ALA A 94 -12.73 11.27 0.66
N PRO A 95 -14.03 11.00 0.95
CA PRO A 95 -15.02 12.07 1.12
C PRO A 95 -14.72 12.99 2.31
N LEU A 96 -14.25 12.41 3.44
CA LEU A 96 -13.85 13.16 4.62
C LEU A 96 -12.64 14.05 4.33
N CYS A 97 -11.66 13.50 3.61
CA CYS A 97 -10.48 14.24 3.19
C CYS A 97 -10.84 15.40 2.26
N ALA A 98 -11.66 15.15 1.23
CA ALA A 98 -12.10 16.19 0.29
C ALA A 98 -12.83 17.33 1.02
N LEU A 99 -13.77 16.99 1.90
CA LEU A 99 -14.50 17.98 2.69
C LEU A 99 -13.53 18.82 3.54
N TYR A 100 -12.61 18.17 4.26
CA TYR A 100 -11.67 18.86 5.14
C TYR A 100 -10.66 19.73 4.37
N VAL A 101 -10.04 19.18 3.33
CA VAL A 101 -9.00 19.85 2.53
C VAL A 101 -9.54 21.10 1.82
N VAL A 102 -10.78 21.04 1.29
CA VAL A 102 -11.45 22.16 0.62
C VAL A 102 -11.94 23.24 1.60
N THR A 103 -12.30 22.85 2.83
CA THR A 103 -12.83 23.80 3.84
C THR A 103 -11.77 24.37 4.79
N SER A 104 -10.58 23.79 4.82
CA SER A 104 -9.50 24.23 5.70
C SER A 104 -8.94 25.59 5.29
N ALA A 105 -8.81 26.52 6.25
CA ALA A 105 -8.20 27.82 5.97
C ALA A 105 -6.68 27.74 5.77
N SER A 106 -5.99 26.83 6.47
CA SER A 106 -4.53 26.67 6.40
C SER A 106 -4.12 25.48 5.52
N ASP A 107 -3.10 25.69 4.68
CA ASP A 107 -2.51 24.61 3.86
C ASP A 107 -1.92 23.50 4.74
N ASP A 108 -1.26 23.85 5.85
CA ASP A 108 -0.65 22.88 6.76
C ASP A 108 -1.66 21.90 7.36
N ALA A 109 -2.84 22.39 7.79
CA ALA A 109 -3.87 21.51 8.35
C ALA A 109 -4.40 20.52 7.30
N ALA A 110 -4.61 20.97 6.05
CA ALA A 110 -5.02 20.12 4.95
C ALA A 110 -3.96 19.04 4.65
N ALA A 111 -2.68 19.40 4.65
CA ALA A 111 -1.57 18.48 4.46
C ALA A 111 -1.47 17.43 5.59
N ILE A 112 -1.65 17.85 6.85
CA ILE A 112 -1.64 16.93 8.00
C ILE A 112 -2.79 15.92 7.90
N ALA A 113 -4.02 16.39 7.64
CA ALA A 113 -5.18 15.51 7.51
C ALA A 113 -5.03 14.52 6.34
N GLY A 114 -4.50 15.00 5.21
CA GLY A 114 -4.20 14.17 4.06
C GLY A 114 -3.14 13.09 4.36
N THR A 115 -2.08 13.48 5.06
CA THR A 115 -1.00 12.56 5.45
C THR A 115 -1.49 11.52 6.44
N LEU A 116 -2.37 11.89 7.38
CA LEU A 116 -2.97 10.94 8.32
C LEU A 116 -3.77 9.86 7.61
N GLY A 117 -4.56 10.20 6.59
CA GLY A 117 -5.28 9.19 5.81
C GLY A 117 -4.34 8.24 5.06
N LEU A 118 -3.24 8.76 4.48
CA LEU A 118 -2.21 7.92 3.86
C LEU A 118 -1.54 6.96 4.86
N ILE A 119 -1.20 7.46 6.05
CA ILE A 119 -0.61 6.65 7.12
C ILE A 119 -1.58 5.53 7.52
N VAL A 120 -2.85 5.85 7.77
CA VAL A 120 -3.86 4.86 8.18
C VAL A 120 -4.11 3.85 7.08
N GLY A 121 -4.32 4.30 5.83
CA GLY A 121 -4.55 3.42 4.68
C GLY A 121 -3.37 2.49 4.41
N GLY A 122 -2.14 3.04 4.42
CA GLY A 122 -0.90 2.27 4.27
C GLY A 122 -0.71 1.26 5.40
N ALA A 123 -0.95 1.65 6.65
CA ALA A 123 -0.83 0.78 7.81
C ALA A 123 -1.83 -0.39 7.76
N LEU A 124 -3.08 -0.15 7.34
CA LEU A 124 -4.09 -1.19 7.20
C LEU A 124 -3.72 -2.18 6.09
N GLY A 125 -3.26 -1.70 4.94
CA GLY A 125 -2.78 -2.57 3.85
C GLY A 125 -1.56 -3.40 4.24
N LEU A 126 -0.58 -2.79 4.90
CA LEU A 126 0.61 -3.48 5.41
C LEU A 126 0.25 -4.52 6.47
N ARG A 127 -0.65 -4.18 7.41
CA ARG A 127 -1.15 -5.12 8.41
C ARG A 127 -1.81 -6.32 7.76
N GLN A 128 -2.62 -6.11 6.72
CA GLN A 128 -3.29 -7.19 6.00
C GLN A 128 -2.30 -8.09 5.25
N LEU A 129 -1.26 -7.51 4.65
CA LEU A 129 -0.18 -8.27 4.01
C LEU A 129 0.55 -9.13 5.04
N VAL A 130 1.04 -8.52 6.13
CA VAL A 130 1.81 -9.22 7.18
C VAL A 130 0.98 -10.29 7.86
N SER A 131 -0.29 -10.02 8.18
CA SER A 131 -1.18 -11.02 8.80
C SER A 131 -1.39 -12.22 7.89
N THR A 132 -1.54 -11.99 6.59
CA THR A 132 -1.74 -13.07 5.62
C THR A 132 -0.48 -13.91 5.44
N LEU A 133 0.70 -13.29 5.36
CA LEU A 133 1.97 -14.00 5.27
C LEU A 133 2.25 -14.79 6.55
N ARG A 134 1.98 -14.21 7.72
CA ARG A 134 2.12 -14.89 9.02
C ARG A 134 1.20 -16.11 9.11
N ALA A 135 -0.04 -16.00 8.63
CA ALA A 135 -0.98 -17.12 8.59
C ALA A 135 -0.47 -18.26 7.67
N ALA A 136 0.08 -17.93 6.50
CA ALA A 136 0.66 -18.92 5.59
C ALA A 136 1.86 -19.67 6.21
N LEU A 137 2.67 -18.95 6.99
CA LEU A 137 3.87 -19.49 7.64
C LEU A 137 3.60 -20.15 8.99
N HIS A 138 2.35 -20.15 9.48
CA HIS A 138 2.03 -20.69 10.80
C HIS A 138 2.31 -22.19 10.93
N ARG A 139 2.37 -22.94 9.81
CA ARG A 139 2.71 -24.37 9.80
C ARG A 139 4.20 -24.68 9.75
N ALA A 140 5.06 -23.66 9.61
CA ALA A 140 6.51 -23.84 9.57
C ALA A 140 7.10 -24.17 10.95
N ASP A 141 8.35 -24.62 10.98
CA ASP A 141 9.10 -24.85 12.21
C ASP A 141 9.40 -23.55 12.98
N SER A 142 9.71 -23.65 14.28
CA SER A 142 9.90 -22.50 15.18
C SER A 142 11.05 -21.58 14.75
N ALA A 143 12.15 -22.14 14.23
CA ALA A 143 13.28 -21.36 13.71
C ALA A 143 12.87 -20.53 12.48
N THR A 144 12.19 -21.15 11.51
CA THR A 144 11.67 -20.48 10.32
C THR A 144 10.65 -19.39 10.66
N ARG A 145 9.81 -19.61 11.69
CA ARG A 145 8.86 -18.58 12.18
C ARG A 145 9.57 -17.36 12.75
N PHE A 146 10.65 -17.56 13.50
CA PHE A 146 11.42 -16.45 14.06
C PHE A 146 12.06 -15.61 12.95
N VAL A 147 12.72 -16.27 11.99
CA VAL A 147 13.31 -15.59 10.82
C VAL A 147 12.23 -14.89 10.00
N ALA A 148 11.08 -15.53 9.78
CA ALA A 148 9.96 -14.91 9.09
C ALA A 148 9.43 -13.67 9.81
N ALA A 149 9.34 -13.68 11.14
CA ALA A 149 8.93 -12.52 11.91
C ALA A 149 9.95 -11.37 11.77
N LEU A 150 11.25 -11.67 11.84
CA LEU A 150 12.30 -10.67 11.65
C LEU A 150 12.27 -10.08 10.23
N SER A 151 12.14 -10.93 9.21
CA SER A 151 12.00 -10.53 7.80
C SER A 151 10.75 -9.69 7.57
N GLN A 152 9.62 -10.01 8.22
CA GLN A 152 8.40 -9.22 8.16
C GLN A 152 8.58 -7.84 8.79
N LEU A 153 9.28 -7.74 9.94
CA LEU A 153 9.58 -6.46 10.57
C LEU A 153 10.49 -5.60 9.69
N GLY A 154 11.56 -6.18 9.15
CA GLY A 154 12.46 -5.50 8.21
C GLY A 154 11.72 -5.02 6.96
N PHE A 155 10.85 -5.88 6.40
CA PHE A 155 9.99 -5.52 5.27
C PHE A 155 9.00 -4.41 5.62
N SER A 156 8.37 -4.44 6.79
CA SER A 156 7.46 -3.37 7.22
C SER A 156 8.18 -2.02 7.28
N LEU A 157 9.38 -1.98 7.87
CA LEU A 157 10.20 -0.77 7.89
C LEU A 157 10.57 -0.31 6.46
N PHE A 158 11.06 -1.23 5.62
CA PHE A 158 11.37 -0.95 4.23
C PHE A 158 10.16 -0.40 3.44
N ALA A 159 9.00 -1.05 3.58
CA ALA A 159 7.77 -0.66 2.92
C ALA A 159 7.32 0.75 3.33
N THR A 160 7.38 1.05 4.63
CA THR A 160 7.08 2.39 5.14
C THR A 160 8.03 3.44 4.59
N LEU A 161 9.34 3.18 4.61
CA LEU A 161 10.35 4.11 4.10
C LEU A 161 10.23 4.33 2.59
N LEU A 162 10.00 3.26 1.82
CA LEU A 162 9.81 3.35 0.38
C LEU A 162 8.52 4.10 0.03
N ALA A 163 7.41 3.80 0.72
CA ALA A 163 6.15 4.52 0.52
C ALA A 163 6.31 6.01 0.83
N TRP A 164 6.93 6.34 1.97
CA TRP A 164 7.24 7.72 2.33
C TRP A 164 8.10 8.40 1.27
N ARG A 165 9.15 7.72 0.77
CA ARG A 165 10.02 8.27 -0.26
C ARG A 165 9.28 8.53 -1.56
N VAL A 166 8.42 7.60 -2.00
CA VAL A 166 7.61 7.78 -3.22
C VAL A 166 6.61 8.92 -3.06
N TRP A 167 5.93 9.00 -1.91
CA TRP A 167 5.02 10.11 -1.63
C TRP A 167 5.74 11.45 -1.58
N SER A 168 6.89 11.56 -0.91
CA SER A 168 7.69 12.79 -0.90
C SER A 168 8.16 13.23 -2.29
N ALA A 169 8.29 12.29 -3.24
CA ALA A 169 8.71 12.59 -4.60
C ALA A 169 7.54 12.97 -5.52
N LEU A 170 6.35 12.42 -5.28
CA LEU A 170 5.21 12.51 -6.19
C LEU A 170 4.04 13.36 -5.68
N LEU A 171 3.96 13.62 -4.37
CA LEU A 171 2.88 14.40 -3.77
C LEU A 171 3.40 15.82 -3.45
N PRO A 172 2.88 16.86 -4.12
CA PRO A 172 3.22 18.26 -3.84
C PRO A 172 3.07 18.63 -2.36
N LEU A 173 2.04 18.09 -1.69
CA LEU A 173 1.75 18.31 -0.27
C LEU A 173 2.86 17.87 0.70
N VAL A 174 3.76 16.96 0.30
CA VAL A 174 4.83 16.40 1.15
C VAL A 174 6.22 16.88 0.69
N GLY A 175 6.29 17.90 -0.17
CA GLY A 175 7.54 18.45 -0.70
C GLY A 175 7.94 17.90 -2.08
N GLY A 176 7.01 17.26 -2.80
CA GLY A 176 7.18 16.91 -4.21
C GLY A 176 7.09 18.13 -5.14
N ALA A 177 7.77 18.06 -6.28
CA ALA A 177 7.85 19.15 -7.27
C ALA A 177 6.51 19.47 -7.95
#